data_AF-A0A3B0R0M6-F1
#
_entry.id   AF-A0A3B0R0M6-F1
#
_cell.length_a   1.000
_cell.length_b   1.000
_cell.length_c   1.000
_cell.angle_alpha   90.00
_cell.angle_beta   90.00
_cell.angle_gamma   90.00
#
_symmetry.space_group_name_H-M   'P 1'
#
loop_
_entity.id
_entity.type
_entity.pdbx_description
1 polymer ?
#
loop_
_entity_poly.entity_id
_entity_poly.type
_entity_poly.pdbx_seq_one_letter_code
_entity_poly.pdbx_strand_id
1 'polypeptide(L)'
;MKLLKFLISLVLTFAVFYGLDAKFGSIPPIGKFLYPSQGIWQNETNESTTGNIQIDGLLDKVTVHYDEHLIPHLFAQNNLDLYKAQGYITAKHRLWQMEFQTHASAGRLSEIIGEKALNYDRQERRRGMGFGADNSLEKMQEDPEVVSFLEAYRDGVNSYITQLQPKDYPVEYKLLDYQPELWTTKKTALLLMYMTKMLAGGDSDLEYTNALRLFGKDRFDFLYPDFFDINDPVIPKEHDWSTLENAEQTPIPESKILLDSIAETMDKPHPNNGSNNWAVSGDKSYSGHPILANDPHLGLNLPSIWFVMQLATPEHNAFGATLPGALGVISGFNKYIS
;
A
#
# COMPACT_ATOMS: atom_id res chain seq x y z
N MET A 1 12.28 -14.97 59.22
CA MET A 1 13.23 -14.17 58.40
C MET A 1 13.61 -14.82 57.07
N LYS A 2 13.98 -16.12 57.01
CA LYS A 2 14.37 -16.79 55.74
C LYS A 2 13.26 -16.80 54.68
N LEU A 3 12.03 -17.14 55.08
CA LEU A 3 10.86 -17.15 54.19
C LEU A 3 10.55 -15.76 53.61
N LEU A 4 10.64 -14.71 54.42
CA LEU A 4 10.43 -13.33 53.98
C LEU A 4 11.49 -12.90 52.95
N LYS A 5 12.78 -13.20 53.20
CA LYS A 5 13.85 -12.92 52.24
C LYS A 5 13.66 -13.66 50.92
N PHE A 6 13.22 -14.91 50.98
CA PHE A 6 12.88 -15.71 49.80
C PHE A 6 11.71 -15.08 49.02
N LEU A 7 10.61 -14.75 49.69
CA LEU A 7 9.44 -14.14 49.04
C LEU A 7 9.77 -12.79 48.39
N ILE A 8 10.54 -11.93 49.07
CA ILE A 8 10.98 -10.65 48.50
C ILE A 8 11.84 -10.89 47.26
N SER A 9 12.80 -11.82 47.32
CA SER A 9 13.66 -12.13 46.18
C SER A 9 12.85 -12.70 45.00
N LEU A 10 11.86 -13.55 45.28
CA LEU A 10 10.97 -14.13 44.29
C LEU A 10 10.11 -13.04 43.62
N VAL A 11 9.49 -12.15 44.41
CA VAL A 11 8.68 -11.04 43.90
C VAL A 11 9.52 -10.08 43.08
N LEU A 12 10.72 -9.71 43.54
CA LEU A 12 11.64 -8.87 42.77
C LEU A 12 12.06 -9.53 41.47
N THR A 13 12.33 -10.84 41.48
CA THR A 13 12.67 -11.59 40.26
C THR A 13 11.51 -11.56 39.27
N PHE A 14 10.28 -11.88 39.70
CA PHE A 14 9.09 -11.78 38.85
C PHE A 14 8.85 -10.36 38.35
N ALA A 15 9.01 -9.35 39.20
CA ALA A 15 8.84 -7.95 38.82
C ALA A 15 9.86 -7.52 37.76
N VAL A 16 11.11 -7.98 37.85
CA VAL A 16 12.15 -7.73 36.83
C VAL A 16 11.79 -8.43 35.52
N PHE A 17 11.48 -9.73 35.52
CA PHE A 17 11.11 -10.44 34.30
C PHE A 17 9.85 -9.84 33.65
N TYR A 18 8.80 -9.63 34.43
CA TYR A 18 7.58 -9.00 33.95
C TYR A 18 7.82 -7.58 33.42
N GLY A 19 8.59 -6.76 34.14
CA GLY A 19 8.93 -5.40 33.71
C GLY A 19 9.81 -5.36 32.46
N LEU A 20 10.67 -6.35 32.25
CA LEU A 20 11.48 -6.44 31.04
C LEU A 20 10.68 -6.96 29.83
N ASP A 21 9.65 -7.79 30.06
CA ASP A 21 8.84 -8.39 28.99
C ASP A 21 7.53 -7.64 28.71
N ALA A 22 7.21 -6.61 29.49
CA ALA A 22 6.06 -5.73 29.29
C ALA A 22 6.41 -4.47 28.47
N LYS A 23 5.48 -4.05 27.62
CA LYS A 23 5.54 -2.79 26.86
C LYS A 23 5.04 -1.64 27.73
N PHE A 24 5.83 -0.57 27.85
CA PHE A 24 5.46 0.63 28.61
C PHE A 24 5.34 1.82 27.66
N GLY A 25 4.09 2.19 27.32
CA GLY A 25 3.82 3.25 26.35
C GLY A 25 4.42 2.91 24.99
N SER A 26 5.34 3.76 24.51
CA SER A 26 6.04 3.58 23.23
C SER A 26 7.39 2.87 23.34
N ILE A 27 7.80 2.44 24.54
CA ILE A 27 9.07 1.73 24.74
C ILE A 27 8.82 0.23 24.49
N PRO A 28 9.55 -0.42 23.57
CA PRO A 28 9.44 -1.86 23.37
C PRO A 28 9.78 -2.61 24.67
N PRO A 29 9.25 -3.82 24.89
CA PRO A 29 9.69 -4.66 26.00
C PRO A 29 11.19 -4.92 25.94
N ILE A 30 11.96 -4.25 26.80
CA ILE A 30 13.42 -4.15 26.70
C ILE A 30 14.07 -5.53 26.80
N GLY A 31 13.52 -6.43 27.62
CA GLY A 31 13.97 -7.81 27.76
C GLY A 31 13.91 -8.59 26.45
N LYS A 32 12.72 -8.65 25.83
CA LYS A 32 12.53 -9.28 24.52
C LYS A 32 13.35 -8.59 23.44
N PHE A 33 13.33 -7.27 23.41
CA PHE A 33 13.98 -6.46 22.38
C PHE A 33 15.51 -6.62 22.39
N LEU A 34 16.13 -6.66 23.56
CA LEU A 34 17.57 -6.87 23.71
C LEU A 34 17.97 -8.34 23.87
N TYR A 35 17.03 -9.29 23.74
CA TYR A 35 17.32 -10.71 23.92
C TYR A 35 18.29 -11.20 22.85
N PRO A 36 19.49 -11.73 23.19
CA PRO A 36 20.55 -11.99 22.22
C PRO A 36 20.14 -12.89 21.04
N SER A 37 19.31 -13.91 21.26
CA SER A 37 18.98 -14.91 20.24
C SER A 37 17.71 -14.63 19.43
N GLN A 38 16.91 -13.61 19.78
CA GLN A 38 15.66 -13.28 19.07
C GLN A 38 15.45 -11.77 18.85
N GLY A 39 16.05 -10.93 19.70
CA GLY A 39 15.90 -9.48 19.68
C GLY A 39 16.62 -8.79 18.52
N ILE A 40 16.85 -7.48 18.68
CA ILE A 40 17.39 -6.61 17.64
C ILE A 40 18.76 -7.07 17.10
N TRP A 41 19.56 -7.72 17.93
CA TRP A 41 20.90 -8.22 17.57
C TRP A 41 20.88 -9.21 16.39
N GLN A 42 19.74 -9.87 16.14
CA GLN A 42 19.57 -10.79 15.02
C GLN A 42 19.36 -10.06 13.68
N ASN A 43 19.06 -8.75 13.69
CA ASN A 43 18.87 -7.93 12.48
C ASN A 43 20.16 -7.26 11.98
N GLU A 44 21.31 -7.50 12.61
CA GLU A 44 22.60 -6.94 12.17
C GLU A 44 23.20 -7.66 10.95
N THR A 45 22.54 -8.71 10.46
CA THR A 45 23.01 -9.50 9.32
C THR A 45 22.44 -8.96 8.01
N ASN A 46 23.25 -8.97 6.95
CA ASN A 46 22.79 -8.64 5.62
C ASN A 46 21.88 -9.76 5.09
N GLU A 47 20.83 -9.38 4.37
CA GLU A 47 20.00 -10.34 3.66
C GLU A 47 20.80 -11.10 2.59
N SER A 48 20.63 -12.42 2.53
CA SER A 48 21.21 -13.21 1.45
C SER A 48 20.40 -13.04 0.16
N THR A 49 21.06 -12.69 -0.93
CA THR A 49 20.51 -12.68 -2.29
C THR A 49 20.74 -13.99 -3.04
N THR A 50 21.40 -14.96 -2.41
CA THR A 50 21.72 -16.26 -2.99
C THR A 50 21.18 -17.39 -2.12
N GLY A 51 20.89 -18.53 -2.75
CA GLY A 51 20.40 -19.73 -2.07
C GLY A 51 19.19 -20.33 -2.76
N ASN A 52 18.78 -21.49 -2.26
CA ASN A 52 17.54 -22.14 -2.67
C ASN A 52 16.50 -21.92 -1.57
N ILE A 53 15.32 -21.45 -1.98
CA ILE A 53 14.19 -21.20 -1.11
C ILE A 53 13.07 -22.14 -1.53
N GLN A 54 12.43 -22.77 -0.56
CA GLN A 54 11.24 -23.57 -0.80
C GLN A 54 10.00 -22.67 -0.63
N ILE A 55 9.14 -22.64 -1.65
CA ILE A 55 7.85 -21.96 -1.62
C ILE A 55 6.80 -23.01 -1.91
N ASP A 56 5.83 -23.17 -1.00
CA ASP A 56 4.87 -24.25 -1.10
C ASP A 56 3.87 -24.02 -2.26
N GLY A 57 3.63 -25.10 -3.01
CA GLY A 57 2.72 -25.09 -4.15
C GLY A 57 3.24 -24.33 -5.37
N LEU A 58 4.55 -24.18 -5.54
CA LEU A 58 5.12 -23.91 -6.87
C LEU A 58 4.96 -25.15 -7.75
N LEU A 59 4.59 -24.95 -9.02
CA LEU A 59 4.49 -26.01 -10.02
C LEU A 59 5.86 -26.29 -10.67
N ASP A 60 6.60 -25.22 -10.97
CA ASP A 60 7.90 -25.22 -11.61
C ASP A 60 8.93 -24.41 -10.81
N LYS A 61 10.21 -24.54 -11.20
CA LYS A 61 11.29 -23.74 -10.62
C LYS A 61 11.18 -22.28 -11.07
N VAL A 62 11.17 -21.36 -10.10
CA VAL A 62 11.37 -19.93 -10.34
C VAL A 62 12.84 -19.56 -10.07
N THR A 63 13.44 -18.80 -10.97
CA THR A 63 14.80 -18.26 -10.80
C THR A 63 14.72 -16.77 -10.51
N VAL A 64 15.33 -16.33 -9.41
CA VAL A 64 15.44 -14.91 -9.06
C VAL A 64 16.89 -14.49 -9.24
N HIS A 65 17.12 -13.50 -10.10
CA HIS A 65 18.42 -12.87 -10.27
C HIS A 65 18.36 -11.46 -9.69
N TYR A 66 19.32 -11.10 -8.84
CA TYR A 66 19.49 -9.73 -8.37
C TYR A 66 20.60 -9.08 -9.17
N ASP A 67 20.32 -7.92 -9.76
CA ASP A 67 21.33 -7.13 -10.48
C ASP A 67 22.23 -6.33 -9.51
N GLU A 68 23.11 -5.49 -10.08
CA GLU A 68 24.03 -4.64 -9.32
C GLU A 68 23.35 -3.60 -8.44
N HIS A 69 22.09 -3.26 -8.72
CA HIS A 69 21.25 -2.35 -7.93
C HIS A 69 20.33 -3.09 -6.97
N LEU A 70 20.47 -4.42 -6.85
CA LEU A 70 19.60 -5.30 -6.06
C LEU A 70 18.15 -5.30 -6.54
N ILE A 71 17.92 -5.03 -7.82
CA ILE A 71 16.60 -5.19 -8.45
C ILE A 71 16.38 -6.68 -8.70
N PRO A 72 15.27 -7.28 -8.21
CA PRO A 72 14.98 -8.67 -8.47
C PRO A 72 14.35 -8.86 -9.86
N HIS A 73 14.92 -9.80 -10.61
CA HIS A 73 14.44 -10.28 -11.89
C HIS A 73 13.91 -11.71 -11.72
N LEU A 74 12.59 -11.89 -11.83
CA LEU A 74 11.92 -13.17 -11.60
C LEU A 74 11.61 -13.84 -12.94
N PHE A 75 12.10 -15.07 -13.11
CA PHE A 75 11.88 -15.90 -14.29
C PHE A 75 11.15 -17.19 -13.89
N ALA A 76 9.93 -17.38 -14.40
CA ALA A 76 9.09 -18.55 -14.15
C ALA A 76 8.64 -19.20 -15.48
N GLN A 77 8.04 -20.39 -15.42
CA GLN A 77 7.45 -21.05 -16.60
C GLN A 77 5.95 -20.76 -16.76
N ASN A 78 5.30 -20.19 -15.75
CA ASN A 78 3.88 -19.88 -15.75
C ASN A 78 3.59 -18.69 -14.81
N ASN A 79 2.44 -18.04 -15.02
CA ASN A 79 2.05 -16.83 -14.28
C ASN A 79 1.77 -17.08 -12.79
N LEU A 80 1.24 -18.25 -12.43
CA LEU A 80 0.93 -18.56 -11.02
C LEU A 80 2.20 -18.63 -10.17
N ASP A 81 3.23 -19.31 -10.66
CA ASP A 81 4.53 -19.39 -9.99
C ASP A 81 5.23 -18.02 -9.98
N LEU A 82 5.10 -17.26 -11.07
CA LEU A 82 5.64 -15.90 -11.16
C LEU A 82 5.08 -14.98 -10.08
N TYR A 83 3.75 -14.93 -9.94
CA TYR A 83 3.09 -14.05 -8.97
C TYR A 83 3.22 -14.56 -7.54
N LYS A 84 3.28 -15.88 -7.33
CA LYS A 84 3.63 -16.45 -6.03
C LYS A 84 5.06 -16.07 -5.61
N ALA A 85 6.03 -16.18 -6.53
CA ALA A 85 7.38 -15.71 -6.25
C ALA A 85 7.44 -14.19 -6.05
N GLN A 86 6.66 -13.41 -6.81
CA GLN A 86 6.56 -11.95 -6.61
C GLN A 86 6.12 -11.62 -5.18
N GLY A 87 5.05 -12.27 -4.70
CA GLY A 87 4.55 -12.08 -3.34
C GLY A 87 5.61 -12.42 -2.28
N TYR A 88 6.30 -13.55 -2.45
CA TYR A 88 7.37 -13.98 -1.53
C TYR A 88 8.52 -12.97 -1.49
N ILE A 89 9.06 -12.58 -2.64
CA ILE A 89 10.19 -11.64 -2.73
C ILE A 89 9.79 -10.25 -2.23
N THR A 90 8.58 -9.79 -2.53
CA THR A 90 8.08 -8.51 -2.04
C THR A 90 7.94 -8.54 -0.52
N ALA A 91 7.38 -9.59 0.05
CA ALA A 91 7.30 -9.76 1.51
C ALA A 91 8.69 -9.80 2.14
N LYS A 92 9.62 -10.56 1.57
CA LYS A 92 11.00 -10.62 2.05
C LYS A 92 11.60 -9.23 2.29
N HIS A 93 11.43 -8.33 1.32
CA HIS A 93 12.01 -6.99 1.36
C HIS A 93 11.14 -5.93 2.04
N ARG A 94 9.81 -6.11 2.06
CA ARG A 94 8.85 -5.02 2.33
C ARG A 94 7.70 -5.41 3.29
N LEU A 95 7.76 -6.57 3.95
CA LEU A 95 6.65 -7.12 4.74
C LEU A 95 6.06 -6.10 5.73
N TRP A 96 6.90 -5.44 6.54
CA TRP A 96 6.41 -4.46 7.51
C TRP A 96 5.70 -3.27 6.84
N GLN A 97 6.28 -2.73 5.75
CA GLN A 97 5.68 -1.62 5.00
C GLN A 97 4.31 -2.00 4.45
N MET A 98 4.20 -3.19 3.84
CA MET A 98 2.95 -3.72 3.30
C MET A 98 1.86 -3.83 4.38
N GLU A 99 2.22 -4.39 5.53
CA GLU A 99 1.28 -4.58 6.63
C GLU A 99 0.89 -3.24 7.27
N PHE A 100 1.84 -2.35 7.50
CA PHE A 100 1.58 -1.06 8.11
C PHE A 100 0.65 -0.19 7.25
N GLN A 101 0.87 -0.15 5.93
CA GLN A 101 0.03 0.60 4.98
C GLN A 101 -1.40 0.03 4.92
N THR A 102 -1.56 -1.30 4.98
CA THR A 102 -2.88 -1.92 4.96
C THR A 102 -3.62 -1.77 6.28
N HIS A 103 -2.92 -1.75 7.42
CA HIS A 103 -3.51 -1.35 8.71
C HIS A 103 -3.94 0.12 8.71
N ALA A 104 -3.16 1.01 8.11
CA ALA A 104 -3.54 2.40 7.92
C ALA A 104 -4.85 2.52 7.14
N SER A 105 -4.92 1.93 5.95
CA SER A 105 -6.14 1.96 5.13
C SER A 105 -7.33 1.29 5.81
N ALA A 106 -7.13 0.18 6.54
CA ALA A 106 -8.20 -0.49 7.27
C ALA A 106 -8.69 0.26 8.52
N GLY A 107 -8.01 1.33 8.93
CA GLY A 107 -8.24 2.00 10.22
C GLY A 107 -7.99 1.07 11.40
N ARG A 108 -6.81 0.44 11.43
CA ARG A 108 -6.35 -0.51 12.45
C ARG A 108 -4.97 -0.14 13.04
N LEU A 109 -4.44 1.06 12.81
CA LEU A 109 -3.12 1.44 13.32
C LEU A 109 -3.06 1.49 14.85
N SER A 110 -4.18 1.71 15.53
CA SER A 110 -4.24 1.67 16.99
C SER A 110 -3.92 0.31 17.58
N GLU A 111 -4.04 -0.77 16.79
CA GLU A 111 -3.57 -2.11 17.18
C GLU A 111 -2.04 -2.18 17.31
N ILE A 112 -1.31 -1.32 16.58
CA ILE A 112 0.16 -1.31 16.52
C ILE A 112 0.75 -0.21 17.42
N ILE A 113 0.27 1.03 17.26
CA ILE A 113 0.83 2.22 17.94
C ILE A 113 -0.07 2.79 19.06
N GLY A 114 -1.16 2.09 19.39
CA GLY A 114 -2.03 2.39 20.52
C GLY A 114 -2.96 3.60 20.30
N GLU A 115 -3.42 4.17 21.40
CA GLU A 115 -4.51 5.17 21.43
C GLU A 115 -4.24 6.41 20.56
N LYS A 116 -2.97 6.74 20.31
CA LYS A 116 -2.57 7.88 19.46
C LYS A 116 -3.08 7.77 18.02
N ALA A 117 -3.34 6.56 17.53
CA ALA A 117 -3.89 6.31 16.20
C ALA A 117 -5.43 6.24 16.15
N LEU A 118 -6.14 6.30 17.28
CA LEU A 118 -7.60 6.08 17.29
C LEU A 118 -8.38 7.06 16.42
N ASN A 119 -7.97 8.32 16.38
CA ASN A 119 -8.63 9.32 15.54
C ASN A 119 -8.36 9.08 14.05
N TYR A 120 -7.15 8.66 13.71
CA TYR A 120 -6.80 8.25 12.35
C TYR A 120 -7.66 7.06 11.92
N ASP A 121 -7.72 6.01 12.74
CA ASP A 121 -8.51 4.81 12.46
C ASP A 121 -10.00 5.11 12.26
N ARG A 122 -10.56 5.97 13.11
CA ARG A 122 -11.95 6.43 12.97
C ARG A 122 -12.16 7.19 11.66
N GLN A 123 -11.20 8.00 11.24
CA GLN A 123 -11.28 8.76 9.99
C GLN A 123 -11.26 7.83 8.78
N GLU A 124 -10.36 6.85 8.73
CA GLU A 124 -10.26 5.92 7.59
C GLU A 124 -11.49 5.02 7.48
N ARG A 125 -12.06 4.60 8.62
CA ARG A 125 -13.33 3.86 8.66
C ARG A 125 -14.51 4.71 8.17
N ARG A 126 -14.59 5.98 8.58
CA ARG A 126 -15.63 6.92 8.11
C ARG A 126 -15.50 7.25 6.63
N ARG A 127 -14.28 7.37 6.12
CA ARG A 127 -13.99 7.57 4.69
C ARG A 127 -14.47 6.38 3.85
N GLY A 128 -14.64 5.20 4.47
CA GLY A 128 -15.10 4.00 3.78
C GLY A 128 -13.98 3.22 3.10
N MET A 129 -12.74 3.34 3.58
CA MET A 129 -11.59 2.65 2.97
C MET A 129 -11.76 1.13 2.92
N GLY A 130 -12.29 0.53 4.00
CA GLY A 130 -12.62 -0.89 4.05
C GLY A 130 -13.76 -1.27 3.09
N PHE A 131 -14.78 -0.43 2.98
CA PHE A 131 -15.91 -0.63 2.05
C PHE A 131 -15.45 -0.57 0.59
N GLY A 132 -14.63 0.42 0.24
CA GLY A 132 -14.05 0.52 -1.09
C GLY A 132 -13.15 -0.68 -1.44
N ALA A 133 -12.41 -1.20 -0.45
CA ALA A 133 -11.62 -2.42 -0.63
C ALA A 133 -12.49 -3.66 -0.87
N ASP A 134 -13.62 -3.80 -0.18
CA ASP A 134 -14.58 -4.89 -0.39
C ASP A 134 -15.19 -4.82 -1.80
N ASN A 135 -15.68 -3.64 -2.22
CA ASN A 135 -16.22 -3.46 -3.57
C ASN A 135 -15.17 -3.69 -4.68
N SER A 136 -13.94 -3.24 -4.44
CA SER A 136 -12.84 -3.48 -5.37
C SER A 136 -12.55 -4.97 -5.52
N LEU A 137 -12.60 -5.72 -4.42
CA LEU A 137 -12.39 -7.15 -4.42
C LEU A 137 -13.54 -7.89 -5.11
N GLU A 138 -14.80 -7.50 -4.87
CA GLU A 138 -15.95 -8.04 -5.60
C GLU A 138 -15.79 -7.86 -7.10
N LYS A 139 -15.32 -6.69 -7.54
CA LYS A 139 -15.07 -6.43 -8.96
C LYS A 139 -13.92 -7.27 -9.53
N MET A 140 -12.83 -7.42 -8.78
CA MET A 140 -11.70 -8.30 -9.17
C MET A 140 -12.13 -9.76 -9.25
N GLN A 141 -13.10 -10.18 -8.45
CA GLN A 141 -13.62 -11.56 -8.42
C GLN A 141 -14.46 -11.94 -9.64
N GLU A 142 -14.90 -10.97 -10.44
CA GLU A 142 -15.59 -11.24 -11.71
C GLU A 142 -14.66 -11.86 -12.76
N ASP A 143 -13.34 -11.70 -12.63
CA ASP A 143 -12.33 -12.28 -13.51
C ASP A 143 -11.57 -13.43 -12.81
N PRO A 144 -11.83 -14.70 -13.17
CA PRO A 144 -11.17 -15.85 -12.57
C PRO A 144 -9.64 -15.84 -12.71
N GLU A 145 -9.11 -15.25 -13.78
CA GLU A 145 -7.66 -15.16 -13.98
C GLU A 145 -7.03 -14.22 -12.95
N VAL A 146 -7.62 -13.03 -12.77
CA VAL A 146 -7.19 -12.05 -11.76
C VAL A 146 -7.26 -12.64 -10.35
N VAL A 147 -8.34 -13.38 -10.03
CA VAL A 147 -8.45 -14.09 -8.74
C VAL A 147 -7.29 -15.04 -8.56
N SER A 148 -6.99 -15.88 -9.56
CA SER A 148 -5.92 -16.87 -9.46
C SER A 148 -4.55 -16.23 -9.20
N PHE A 149 -4.28 -15.08 -9.81
CA PHE A 149 -3.02 -14.35 -9.62
C PHE A 149 -2.95 -13.63 -8.27
N LEU A 150 -4.07 -13.04 -7.81
CA LEU A 150 -4.16 -12.44 -6.48
C LEU A 150 -3.94 -13.48 -5.37
N GLU A 151 -4.51 -14.66 -5.53
CA GLU A 151 -4.32 -15.78 -4.60
C GLU A 151 -2.88 -16.31 -4.64
N ALA A 152 -2.29 -16.45 -5.83
CA ALA A 152 -0.89 -16.82 -5.96
C ALA A 152 0.03 -15.83 -5.22
N TYR A 153 -0.15 -14.52 -5.43
CA TYR A 153 0.59 -13.48 -4.72
C TYR A 153 0.41 -13.56 -3.20
N ARG A 154 -0.84 -13.70 -2.73
CA ARG A 154 -1.18 -13.91 -1.31
C ARG A 154 -0.42 -15.10 -0.73
N ASP A 155 -0.42 -16.24 -1.43
CA ASP A 155 0.23 -17.47 -0.97
C ASP A 155 1.75 -17.33 -0.94
N GLY A 156 2.32 -16.56 -1.84
CA GLY A 156 3.72 -16.16 -1.83
C GLY A 156 4.11 -15.38 -0.59
N VAL A 157 3.35 -14.31 -0.29
CA VAL A 157 3.53 -13.50 0.92
C VAL A 157 3.39 -14.37 2.17
N ASN A 158 2.36 -15.22 2.22
CA ASN A 158 2.10 -16.09 3.36
C ASN A 158 3.18 -17.16 3.54
N SER A 159 3.75 -17.69 2.45
CA SER A 159 4.88 -18.62 2.52
C SER A 159 6.10 -17.97 3.18
N TYR A 160 6.36 -16.69 2.94
CA TYR A 160 7.41 -15.97 3.68
C TYR A 160 7.04 -15.80 5.16
N ILE A 161 5.83 -15.32 5.45
CA ILE A 161 5.37 -15.08 6.83
C ILE A 161 5.44 -16.36 7.68
N THR A 162 5.02 -17.51 7.17
CA THR A 162 5.01 -18.78 7.92
C THR A 162 6.40 -19.36 8.14
N GLN A 163 7.38 -18.99 7.32
CA GLN A 163 8.77 -19.41 7.48
C GLN A 163 9.52 -18.57 8.53
N LEU A 164 9.03 -17.37 8.84
CA LEU A 164 9.67 -16.50 9.81
C LEU A 164 9.62 -17.09 11.22
N GLN A 165 10.76 -17.03 11.89
CA GLN A 165 10.85 -17.20 13.34
C GLN A 165 11.00 -15.82 13.99
N PRO A 166 10.67 -15.64 15.28
CA PRO A 166 10.80 -14.34 15.95
C PRO A 166 12.19 -13.69 15.81
N LYS A 167 13.26 -14.48 15.72
CA LYS A 167 14.62 -14.00 15.47
C LYS A 167 14.78 -13.33 14.09
N ASP A 168 14.03 -13.79 13.10
CA ASP A 168 14.10 -13.38 11.70
C ASP A 168 13.10 -12.27 11.36
N TYR A 169 12.26 -11.84 12.31
CA TYR A 169 11.33 -10.73 12.09
C TYR A 169 12.08 -9.44 11.72
N PRO A 170 11.56 -8.66 10.75
CA PRO A 170 12.03 -7.30 10.52
C PRO A 170 12.03 -6.48 11.81
N VAL A 171 12.97 -5.54 11.91
CA VAL A 171 13.27 -4.82 13.16
C VAL A 171 12.05 -4.05 13.69
N GLU A 172 11.18 -3.58 12.81
CA GLU A 172 9.99 -2.81 13.15
C GLU A 172 8.99 -3.63 13.97
N TYR A 173 8.84 -4.93 13.69
CA TYR A 173 8.01 -5.83 14.49
C TYR A 173 8.54 -5.97 15.93
N LYS A 174 9.86 -6.03 16.09
CA LYS A 174 10.53 -6.11 17.39
C LYS A 174 10.43 -4.79 18.16
N LEU A 175 10.53 -3.66 17.46
CA LEU A 175 10.37 -2.31 18.03
C LEU A 175 8.94 -2.01 18.47
N LEU A 176 7.97 -2.48 17.70
CA LEU A 176 6.54 -2.21 17.94
C LEU A 176 5.87 -3.30 18.77
N ASP A 177 6.58 -4.39 19.07
CA ASP A 177 6.12 -5.55 19.87
C ASP A 177 4.84 -6.18 19.31
N TYR A 178 4.87 -6.49 18.03
CA TYR A 178 3.82 -7.27 17.37
C TYR A 178 4.43 -8.21 16.32
N GLN A 179 3.62 -9.11 15.80
CA GLN A 179 4.02 -10.12 14.83
C GLN A 179 3.24 -9.95 13.53
N PRO A 180 3.80 -10.37 12.38
CA PRO A 180 3.10 -10.26 11.11
C PRO A 180 1.81 -11.08 11.08
N GLU A 181 0.72 -10.48 10.60
CA GLU A 181 -0.52 -11.16 10.26
C GLU A 181 -0.46 -11.68 8.83
N LEU A 182 -1.03 -12.88 8.59
CA LEU A 182 -1.17 -13.42 7.25
C LEU A 182 -1.80 -12.41 6.28
N TRP A 183 -1.31 -12.44 5.05
CA TRP A 183 -1.82 -11.68 3.94
C TRP A 183 -3.13 -12.27 3.43
N THR A 184 -4.11 -11.41 3.20
CA THR A 184 -5.38 -11.75 2.55
C THR A 184 -5.48 -10.98 1.23
N THR A 185 -6.28 -11.44 0.28
CA THR A 185 -6.53 -10.70 -0.97
C THR A 185 -7.12 -9.31 -0.69
N LYS A 186 -7.92 -9.18 0.38
CA LYS A 186 -8.41 -7.88 0.87
C LYS A 186 -7.29 -6.91 1.26
N LYS A 187 -6.14 -7.39 1.77
CA LYS A 187 -4.99 -6.52 2.05
C LYS A 187 -4.41 -5.91 0.77
N THR A 188 -4.41 -6.63 -0.35
CA THR A 188 -4.06 -6.05 -1.65
C THR A 188 -5.06 -4.96 -2.07
N ALA A 189 -6.36 -5.19 -1.92
CA ALA A 189 -7.38 -4.16 -2.19
C ALA A 189 -7.23 -2.94 -1.25
N LEU A 190 -6.93 -3.14 0.03
CA LEU A 190 -6.68 -2.06 0.99
C LEU A 190 -5.45 -1.22 0.64
N LEU A 191 -4.38 -1.85 0.13
CA LEU A 191 -3.22 -1.11 -0.39
C LEU A 191 -3.61 -0.25 -1.59
N LEU A 192 -4.39 -0.80 -2.53
CA LEU A 192 -4.86 -0.02 -3.68
C LEU A 192 -5.76 1.13 -3.23
N MET A 193 -6.62 0.92 -2.22
CA MET A 193 -7.38 2.00 -1.61
C MET A 193 -6.48 3.07 -0.97
N TYR A 194 -5.40 2.66 -0.27
CA TYR A 194 -4.41 3.60 0.27
C TYR A 194 -3.83 4.49 -0.83
N MET A 195 -3.50 3.90 -1.99
CA MET A 195 -3.06 4.64 -3.17
C MET A 195 -4.17 5.53 -3.76
N THR A 196 -5.40 5.05 -3.85
CA THR A 196 -6.55 5.86 -4.30
C THR A 196 -6.73 7.09 -3.42
N LYS A 197 -6.61 6.97 -2.10
CA LYS A 197 -6.65 8.13 -1.20
C LYS A 197 -5.51 9.12 -1.47
N MET A 198 -4.30 8.63 -1.76
CA MET A 198 -3.16 9.49 -2.07
C MET A 198 -3.37 10.27 -3.37
N LEU A 199 -3.97 9.64 -4.38
CA LEU A 199 -4.11 10.20 -5.73
C LEU A 199 -5.40 10.99 -5.95
N ALA A 200 -6.48 10.58 -5.28
CA ALA A 200 -7.84 11.05 -5.53
C ALA A 200 -8.65 11.28 -4.24
N GLY A 201 -8.01 11.30 -3.07
CA GLY A 201 -8.69 11.47 -1.79
C GLY A 201 -8.92 12.92 -1.35
N GLY A 202 -8.48 13.90 -2.15
CA GLY A 202 -8.74 15.32 -1.92
C GLY A 202 -10.09 15.73 -2.48
N ASP A 203 -10.80 16.59 -1.76
CA ASP A 203 -12.03 17.25 -2.18
C ASP A 203 -11.89 18.76 -1.99
N SER A 204 -12.78 19.55 -2.59
CA SER A 204 -12.90 21.00 -2.37
C SER A 204 -14.33 21.37 -1.98
N ASP A 205 -15.09 20.43 -1.43
CA ASP A 205 -16.55 20.57 -1.25
C ASP A 205 -16.87 21.72 -0.29
N LEU A 206 -16.09 21.87 0.78
CA LEU A 206 -16.29 22.94 1.76
C LEU A 206 -15.94 24.32 1.19
N GLU A 207 -14.83 24.41 0.44
CA GLU A 207 -14.43 25.64 -0.26
C GLU A 207 -15.43 26.02 -1.34
N TYR A 208 -15.87 25.05 -2.13
CA TYR A 208 -16.84 25.25 -3.21
C TYR A 208 -18.22 25.60 -2.65
N THR A 209 -18.64 24.99 -1.53
CA THR A 209 -19.86 25.40 -0.81
C THR A 209 -19.77 26.86 -0.33
N ASN A 210 -18.62 27.25 0.23
CA ASN A 210 -18.38 28.64 0.63
C ASN A 210 -18.36 29.61 -0.56
N ALA A 211 -17.70 29.24 -1.66
CA ALA A 211 -17.63 30.04 -2.87
C ALA A 211 -19.02 30.19 -3.53
N LEU A 212 -19.77 29.11 -3.63
CA LEU A 212 -21.15 29.09 -4.14
C LEU A 212 -22.05 30.00 -3.30
N ARG A 213 -21.93 29.94 -1.96
CA ARG A 213 -22.68 30.80 -1.05
C ARG A 213 -22.34 32.28 -1.20
N LEU A 214 -21.06 32.60 -1.40
CA LEU A 214 -20.59 33.99 -1.48
C LEU A 214 -20.88 34.64 -2.83
N PHE A 215 -20.70 33.89 -3.93
CA PHE A 215 -20.75 34.43 -5.29
C PHE A 215 -22.05 34.13 -6.03
N GLY A 216 -22.85 33.17 -5.56
CA GLY A 216 -24.04 32.68 -6.26
C GLY A 216 -23.70 31.69 -7.39
N LYS A 217 -24.70 30.93 -7.82
CA LYS A 217 -24.55 29.82 -8.78
C LYS A 217 -23.92 30.25 -10.11
N ASP A 218 -24.42 31.32 -10.72
CA ASP A 218 -23.91 31.80 -12.02
C ASP A 218 -22.41 32.14 -11.99
N ARG A 219 -21.93 32.78 -10.92
CA ARG A 219 -20.50 33.12 -10.80
C ARG A 219 -19.65 31.92 -10.41
N PHE A 220 -20.20 31.03 -9.59
CA PHE A 220 -19.54 29.79 -9.24
C PHE A 220 -19.31 28.93 -10.49
N ASP A 221 -20.35 28.71 -11.29
CA ASP A 221 -20.26 27.94 -12.54
C ASP A 221 -19.31 28.60 -13.55
N PHE A 222 -19.23 29.93 -13.57
CA PHE A 222 -18.27 30.66 -14.40
C PHE A 222 -16.80 30.45 -13.95
N LEU A 223 -16.54 30.40 -12.64
CA LEU A 223 -15.18 30.25 -12.08
C LEU A 223 -14.72 28.79 -12.03
N TYR A 224 -15.64 27.85 -11.83
CA TYR A 224 -15.40 26.43 -11.65
C TYR A 224 -16.33 25.60 -12.56
N PRO A 225 -16.19 25.71 -13.89
CA PRO A 225 -16.99 24.93 -14.81
C PRO A 225 -16.63 23.43 -14.71
N ASP A 226 -17.62 22.55 -14.85
CA ASP A 226 -17.40 21.10 -14.85
C ASP A 226 -16.51 20.65 -16.02
N PHE A 227 -16.61 21.35 -17.16
CA PHE A 227 -15.83 21.09 -18.36
C PHE A 227 -15.24 22.39 -18.91
N PHE A 228 -13.96 22.34 -19.30
CA PHE A 228 -13.34 23.40 -20.08
C PHE A 228 -13.44 23.08 -21.57
N ASP A 229 -13.79 24.06 -22.39
CA ASP A 229 -13.95 23.91 -23.85
C ASP A 229 -12.68 23.41 -24.57
N ILE A 230 -11.51 23.49 -23.92
CA ILE A 230 -10.22 23.07 -24.46
C ILE A 230 -9.86 21.62 -24.13
N ASN A 231 -10.62 20.95 -23.26
CA ASN A 231 -10.35 19.58 -22.85
C ASN A 231 -11.12 18.61 -23.75
N ASP A 232 -10.41 17.79 -24.52
CA ASP A 232 -11.01 16.61 -25.15
C ASP A 232 -10.85 15.44 -24.17
N PRO A 233 -11.93 14.89 -23.60
CA PRO A 233 -11.83 13.77 -22.68
C PRO A 233 -11.15 12.58 -23.38
N VAL A 234 -10.38 11.79 -22.63
CA VAL A 234 -9.75 10.55 -23.14
C VAL A 234 -10.79 9.51 -23.56
N ILE A 235 -12.04 9.70 -23.14
CA ILE A 235 -13.16 8.82 -23.44
C ILE A 235 -13.68 9.14 -24.85
N PRO A 236 -13.94 8.12 -25.70
CA PRO A 236 -14.44 8.34 -27.06
C PRO A 236 -15.67 9.24 -27.07
N LYS A 237 -15.74 10.18 -28.02
CA LYS A 237 -16.87 11.11 -28.17
C LYS A 237 -18.19 10.38 -28.44
N GLU A 238 -18.10 9.18 -28.99
CA GLU A 238 -19.22 8.30 -29.30
C GLU A 238 -19.75 7.53 -28.09
N HIS A 239 -19.13 7.65 -26.91
CA HIS A 239 -19.61 7.00 -25.71
C HIS A 239 -20.98 7.55 -25.30
N ASP A 240 -21.96 6.66 -25.12
CA ASP A 240 -23.31 7.01 -24.72
C ASP A 240 -23.37 7.34 -23.22
N TRP A 241 -23.50 8.62 -22.92
CA TRP A 241 -23.59 9.15 -21.55
C TRP A 241 -25.01 9.19 -20.99
N SER A 242 -26.03 8.77 -21.74
CA SER A 242 -27.43 8.83 -21.31
C SER A 242 -27.71 8.08 -20.00
N THR A 243 -26.87 7.11 -19.67
CA THR A 243 -26.90 6.36 -18.40
C THR A 243 -26.47 7.21 -17.19
N LEU A 244 -25.54 8.16 -17.35
CA LEU A 244 -25.14 9.10 -16.30
C LEU A 244 -26.11 10.27 -16.17
N GLU A 245 -26.70 10.73 -17.28
CA GLU A 245 -27.73 11.78 -17.26
C GLU A 245 -28.95 11.37 -16.41
N ASN A 246 -29.22 10.07 -16.34
CA ASN A 246 -30.31 9.48 -15.56
C ASN A 246 -29.85 8.75 -14.29
N ALA A 247 -28.59 8.93 -13.87
CA ALA A 247 -28.13 8.33 -12.64
C ALA A 247 -28.98 8.83 -11.45
N GLU A 248 -29.43 7.91 -10.60
CA GLU A 248 -30.15 8.30 -9.38
C GLU A 248 -29.26 9.22 -8.55
N GLN A 249 -29.64 10.49 -8.47
CA GLN A 249 -28.97 11.42 -7.58
C GLN A 249 -29.28 11.01 -6.15
N THR A 250 -28.23 10.72 -5.38
CA THR A 250 -28.36 10.51 -3.95
C THR A 250 -29.10 11.70 -3.35
N PRO A 251 -30.21 11.48 -2.62
CA PRO A 251 -30.95 12.59 -2.02
C PRO A 251 -30.01 13.38 -1.12
N ILE A 252 -30.00 14.70 -1.31
CA ILE A 252 -29.20 15.62 -0.50
C ILE A 252 -29.61 15.38 0.96
N PRO A 253 -28.67 15.00 1.85
CA PRO A 253 -29.00 14.82 3.26
C PRO A 253 -29.65 16.11 3.78
N GLU A 254 -30.69 16.01 4.61
CA GLU A 254 -31.26 17.16 5.33
C GLU A 254 -30.21 17.72 6.30
N SER A 255 -29.27 18.48 5.76
CA SER A 255 -28.31 19.26 6.51
C SER A 255 -28.78 20.70 6.42
N LYS A 256 -29.22 21.26 7.56
CA LYS A 256 -29.21 22.70 7.70
C LYS A 256 -27.75 23.10 7.56
N ILE A 257 -27.40 23.75 6.45
CA ILE A 257 -26.11 24.42 6.30
C ILE A 257 -26.00 25.35 7.50
N LEU A 258 -25.17 25.00 8.49
CA LEU A 258 -24.89 25.88 9.61
C LEU A 258 -24.33 27.17 9.00
N LEU A 259 -24.93 28.30 9.38
CA LEU A 259 -24.63 29.60 8.77
C LEU A 259 -23.22 30.11 9.06
N ASP A 260 -22.46 29.42 9.92
CA ASP A 260 -21.09 29.77 10.24
C ASP A 260 -20.18 29.37 9.06
N SER A 261 -19.38 30.32 8.57
CA SER A 261 -18.29 30.00 7.65
C SER A 261 -17.39 28.96 8.28
N ILE A 262 -17.25 27.82 7.62
CA ILE A 262 -16.26 26.80 7.99
C ILE A 262 -14.89 27.46 7.88
N ALA A 263 -14.27 27.76 9.03
CA ALA A 263 -12.99 28.44 9.10
C ALA A 263 -11.81 27.46 8.98
N GLU A 264 -12.02 26.19 9.29
CA GLU A 264 -11.02 25.13 9.20
C GLU A 264 -11.39 24.19 8.05
N THR A 265 -10.58 24.18 7.01
CA THR A 265 -10.70 23.23 5.90
C THR A 265 -9.80 22.03 6.13
N MET A 266 -10.07 20.95 5.40
CA MET A 266 -9.18 19.78 5.43
C MET A 266 -7.82 20.14 4.84
N ASP A 267 -6.76 19.51 5.38
CA ASP A 267 -5.41 19.65 4.85
C ASP A 267 -5.40 19.36 3.34
N LYS A 268 -4.86 20.29 2.56
CA LYS A 268 -4.78 20.15 1.10
C LYS A 268 -3.42 19.60 0.69
N PRO A 269 -3.35 18.87 -0.44
CA PRO A 269 -2.08 18.55 -1.06
C PRO A 269 -1.28 19.83 -1.34
N HIS A 270 0.05 19.70 -1.33
CA HIS A 270 0.92 20.81 -1.71
C HIS A 270 0.59 21.28 -3.14
N PRO A 271 0.46 22.59 -3.42
CA PRO A 271 0.02 23.08 -4.73
C PRO A 271 0.97 22.73 -5.88
N ASN A 272 2.24 22.42 -5.57
CA ASN A 272 3.22 21.94 -6.55
C ASN A 272 3.24 20.41 -6.70
N ASN A 273 2.26 19.69 -6.14
CA ASN A 273 2.10 18.28 -6.40
C ASN A 273 1.66 18.08 -7.86
N GLY A 274 2.28 17.14 -8.57
CA GLY A 274 2.07 16.95 -10.00
C GLY A 274 2.79 15.73 -10.51
N SER A 275 2.78 15.50 -11.81
CA SER A 275 3.58 14.45 -12.46
C SER A 275 3.81 14.87 -13.90
N ASN A 276 4.87 14.35 -14.51
CA ASN A 276 5.11 14.51 -15.93
C ASN A 276 4.95 13.16 -16.64
N ASN A 277 4.54 13.22 -17.90
CA ASN A 277 4.69 12.11 -18.83
C ASN A 277 4.93 12.68 -20.23
N TRP A 278 5.85 12.09 -20.98
CA TRP A 278 6.09 12.44 -22.39
C TRP A 278 5.96 11.21 -23.27
N ALA A 279 5.24 11.34 -24.38
CA ALA A 279 5.18 10.36 -25.46
C ALA A 279 5.63 11.03 -26.77
N VAL A 280 6.68 10.49 -27.39
CA VAL A 280 7.23 10.97 -28.66
C VAL A 280 7.06 9.88 -29.71
N SER A 281 6.42 10.22 -30.84
CA SER A 281 6.27 9.30 -31.96
C SER A 281 7.62 8.98 -32.61
N GLY A 282 7.73 7.80 -33.24
CA GLY A 282 8.93 7.41 -33.99
C GLY A 282 9.32 8.43 -35.07
N ASP A 283 8.33 9.04 -35.74
CA ASP A 283 8.55 10.10 -36.75
C ASP A 283 9.25 11.36 -36.20
N LYS A 284 9.20 11.55 -34.88
CA LYS A 284 9.81 12.69 -34.18
C LYS A 284 11.07 12.30 -33.40
N SER A 285 11.49 11.04 -33.44
CA SER A 285 12.69 10.57 -32.76
C SER A 285 13.81 10.28 -33.76
N TYR A 286 15.06 10.52 -33.36
CA TYR A 286 16.22 10.23 -34.20
C TYR A 286 16.35 8.72 -34.55
N SER A 287 15.91 7.86 -33.64
CA SER A 287 15.99 6.40 -33.81
C SER A 287 14.85 5.82 -34.68
N GLY A 288 13.83 6.61 -35.02
CA GLY A 288 12.61 6.13 -35.66
C GLY A 288 11.68 5.32 -34.74
N HIS A 289 12.03 5.15 -33.46
CA HIS A 289 11.24 4.40 -32.48
C HIS A 289 10.54 5.34 -31.50
N PRO A 290 9.33 5.01 -31.01
CA PRO A 290 8.67 5.78 -29.97
C PRO A 290 9.53 5.91 -28.71
N ILE A 291 9.41 7.05 -28.02
CA ILE A 291 10.04 7.28 -26.71
C ILE A 291 8.92 7.59 -25.71
N LEU A 292 8.90 6.87 -24.59
CA LEU A 292 8.06 7.19 -23.44
C LEU A 292 8.93 7.55 -22.24
N ALA A 293 8.54 8.59 -21.51
CA ALA A 293 9.09 8.92 -20.21
C ALA A 293 7.93 9.09 -19.22
N ASN A 294 7.93 8.27 -18.17
CA ASN A 294 6.98 8.40 -17.06
C ASN A 294 7.73 8.94 -15.82
N ASP A 295 7.21 10.00 -15.21
CA ASP A 295 7.86 10.74 -14.13
C ASP A 295 6.83 11.11 -13.04
N PRO A 296 6.35 10.11 -12.27
CA PRO A 296 5.37 10.33 -11.22
C PRO A 296 6.01 11.03 -10.01
N HIS A 297 5.44 12.16 -9.56
CA HIS A 297 5.87 12.81 -8.32
C HIS A 297 4.89 12.52 -7.20
N LEU A 298 5.33 11.72 -6.24
CA LEU A 298 4.60 11.40 -5.02
C LEU A 298 5.47 11.73 -3.81
N GLY A 299 4.86 11.75 -2.63
CA GLY A 299 5.59 12.03 -1.39
C GLY A 299 6.80 11.11 -1.20
N LEU A 300 7.92 11.68 -0.79
CA LEU A 300 9.12 10.91 -0.45
C LEU A 300 8.86 10.15 0.86
N ASN A 301 9.07 8.83 0.82
CA ASN A 301 8.88 7.94 1.95
C ASN A 301 10.12 7.08 2.15
N LEU A 302 10.37 6.70 3.42
CA LEU A 302 11.36 5.69 3.77
C LEU A 302 10.64 4.58 4.54
N PRO A 303 10.52 3.36 3.99
CA PRO A 303 10.93 2.94 2.64
C PRO A 303 10.14 3.58 1.49
N SER A 304 10.75 3.63 0.29
CA SER A 304 10.09 4.06 -0.96
C SER A 304 8.80 3.27 -1.21
N ILE A 305 7.77 3.93 -1.74
CA ILE A 305 6.53 3.27 -2.17
C ILE A 305 6.73 2.44 -3.43
N TRP A 306 7.76 2.75 -4.23
CA TRP A 306 8.08 2.04 -5.45
C TRP A 306 9.09 0.93 -5.17
N PHE A 307 8.80 -0.28 -5.66
CA PHE A 307 9.73 -1.40 -5.66
C PHE A 307 9.90 -1.92 -7.10
N VAL A 308 11.09 -1.70 -7.67
CA VAL A 308 11.35 -2.05 -9.07
C VAL A 308 11.62 -3.55 -9.19
N MET A 309 11.09 -4.19 -10.23
CA MET A 309 11.36 -5.60 -10.53
C MET A 309 11.08 -5.95 -11.99
N GLN A 310 11.67 -7.07 -12.44
CA GLN A 310 11.28 -7.76 -13.66
C GLN A 310 10.40 -8.96 -13.34
N LEU A 311 9.32 -9.14 -14.08
CA LEU A 311 8.46 -10.31 -14.02
C LEU A 311 8.39 -10.95 -15.41
N ALA A 312 8.89 -12.18 -15.54
CA ALA A 312 9.01 -12.87 -16.82
C ALA A 312 8.54 -14.33 -16.80
N THR A 313 7.71 -14.66 -17.80
CA THR A 313 7.35 -16.01 -18.26
C THR A 313 7.70 -16.15 -19.75
N PRO A 314 7.49 -17.31 -20.39
CA PRO A 314 7.59 -17.43 -21.85
C PRO A 314 6.63 -16.50 -22.61
N GLU A 315 5.47 -16.17 -22.04
CA GLU A 315 4.41 -15.36 -22.66
C GLU A 315 4.53 -13.87 -22.35
N HIS A 316 5.02 -13.50 -21.16
CA HIS A 316 5.06 -12.12 -20.68
C HIS A 316 6.43 -11.75 -20.13
N ASN A 317 6.85 -10.50 -20.34
CA ASN A 317 8.08 -9.98 -19.75
C ASN A 317 7.95 -8.48 -19.52
N ALA A 318 7.69 -8.08 -18.28
CA ALA A 318 7.54 -6.68 -17.89
C ALA A 318 8.62 -6.28 -16.89
N PHE A 319 9.14 -5.06 -17.03
CA PHE A 319 10.08 -4.45 -16.10
C PHE A 319 9.57 -3.08 -15.68
N GLY A 320 9.56 -2.81 -14.38
CA GLY A 320 9.18 -1.49 -13.90
C GLY A 320 8.93 -1.42 -12.40
N ALA A 321 8.29 -0.33 -11.99
CA ALA A 321 7.92 -0.08 -10.62
C ALA A 321 6.62 -0.83 -10.24
N THR A 322 6.70 -1.52 -9.11
CA THR A 322 5.55 -2.11 -8.41
C THR A 322 5.25 -1.32 -7.15
N LEU A 323 4.07 -1.58 -6.57
CA LEU A 323 3.72 -1.13 -5.24
C LEU A 323 3.76 -2.35 -4.31
N PRO A 324 4.52 -2.35 -3.20
CA PRO A 324 4.59 -3.48 -2.30
C PRO A 324 3.21 -3.88 -1.75
N GLY A 325 2.72 -5.06 -2.14
CA GLY A 325 1.38 -5.58 -1.80
C GLY A 325 0.36 -5.48 -2.93
N ALA A 326 0.70 -4.82 -4.04
CA ALA A 326 -0.03 -4.89 -5.29
C ALA A 326 0.56 -5.98 -6.19
N LEU A 327 -0.32 -6.63 -6.95
CA LEU A 327 0.04 -7.63 -7.95
C LEU A 327 0.61 -6.95 -9.20
N GLY A 328 1.70 -7.49 -9.76
CA GLY A 328 2.25 -7.07 -11.05
C GLY A 328 3.03 -5.75 -11.08
N VAL A 329 3.42 -5.33 -12.28
CA VAL A 329 4.09 -4.04 -12.57
C VAL A 329 3.03 -2.97 -12.80
N ILE A 330 3.14 -1.85 -12.07
CA ILE A 330 2.17 -0.75 -12.11
C ILE A 330 2.57 0.28 -13.16
N SER A 331 3.86 0.59 -13.23
CA SER A 331 4.43 1.51 -14.22
C SER A 331 5.74 0.94 -14.73
N GLY A 332 5.83 0.67 -16.02
CA GLY A 332 6.99 0.02 -16.62
C GLY A 332 6.81 -0.23 -18.09
N PHE A 333 7.64 -1.10 -18.65
CA PHE A 333 7.62 -1.43 -20.06
C PHE A 333 7.76 -2.94 -20.27
N ASN A 334 7.43 -3.38 -21.47
CA ASN A 334 7.73 -4.70 -21.98
C ASN A 334 8.30 -4.59 -23.41
N LYS A 335 8.40 -5.71 -24.12
CA LYS A 335 8.94 -5.77 -25.49
C LYS A 335 8.14 -4.96 -26.51
N TYR A 336 6.86 -4.71 -26.26
CA TYR A 336 5.91 -4.18 -27.24
C TYR A 336 5.37 -2.79 -26.88
N ILE A 337 5.27 -2.48 -25.59
CA ILE A 337 4.73 -1.22 -25.09
C ILE A 337 5.54 -0.75 -23.88
N SER A 338 5.66 0.56 -23.74
CA SER A 338 6.17 1.23 -22.55
C SER A 338 5.08 2.06 -21.91
#